data_AF-A0A078GXK7-F1
#
_entry.id   AF-A0A078GXK7-F1
#
_cell.length_a   1.000
_cell.length_b   1.000
_cell.length_c   1.000
_cell.angle_alpha   90.00
_cell.angle_beta   90.00
_cell.angle_gamma   90.00
#
_symmetry.space_group_name_H-M   'P 1'
#
loop_
_entity.id
_entity.type
_entity.pdbx_description
1 polymer ?
#
loop_
_entity_poly.entity_id
_entity_poly.type
_entity_poly.pdbx_seq_one_letter_code
_entity_poly.pdbx_strand_id
1 'polypeptide(L)'
;MSKSGREEDVRSSSSQSMVEKTLEVAKASVFGERKEKEMKKDTRLGISAKKDEDFPSWYSQVCRFGELITLSDTKGLYILEPSATKIWNTLRSYMDAELEKLGGVEEKKFPMLIKRDSLEKEKDHIEVMAMTHGDEKGLVLPPKVARHQVVVIPVPFKGADTKRISQECQAVKATLQGAGVRVIVDERENYACGWKYADWEMKGVPLRIELGPRDLEKNQVRVVRRDTRVKMDVLRVDLVEKVKDLLEGIQRDLYDESKRKLEESIQKVETWDEFKEALRLKKLVLAPWCDEVEVENDVKENTKGENEAGAKTLCTPFEQPELREDTLCFASGKPAKKWTYWGRSY
;
A
#
# COMPACT_ATOMS: atom_id res chain seq x y z
N MET A 1 -28.10 54.34 0.84
CA MET A 1 -26.80 53.68 0.58
C MET A 1 -26.78 52.37 1.37
N SER A 2 -27.44 51.30 0.89
CA SER A 2 -26.90 50.17 0.09
C SER A 2 -25.75 49.42 0.80
N LYS A 3 -26.04 48.31 1.49
CA LYS A 3 -25.96 46.88 1.05
C LYS A 3 -24.70 46.18 1.61
N SER A 4 -24.88 45.28 2.57
CA SER A 4 -24.01 44.10 2.74
C SER A 4 -24.88 42.92 3.19
N GLY A 5 -24.83 41.81 2.48
CA GLY A 5 -25.62 40.63 2.77
C GLY A 5 -25.34 39.49 1.79
N ARG A 6 -25.02 38.33 2.37
CA ARG A 6 -25.04 36.95 1.85
C ARG A 6 -23.98 36.54 0.82
N GLU A 7 -22.99 35.80 1.30
CA GLU A 7 -22.26 34.79 0.50
C GLU A 7 -21.53 33.78 1.42
N GLU A 8 -22.23 32.92 2.19
CA GLU A 8 -21.56 31.82 2.92
C GLU A 8 -22.30 30.46 3.01
N ASP A 9 -23.54 30.30 2.50
CA ASP A 9 -24.39 29.15 2.89
C ASP A 9 -24.69 28.08 1.81
N VAL A 10 -23.85 27.89 0.78
CA VAL A 10 -24.16 26.92 -0.32
C VAL A 10 -23.20 25.72 -0.42
N ARG A 11 -22.03 25.73 0.22
CA ARG A 11 -21.04 24.62 0.13
C ARG A 11 -21.20 23.50 1.17
N SER A 12 -22.03 23.68 2.20
CA SER A 12 -22.15 22.72 3.32
C SER A 12 -23.12 21.56 3.07
N SER A 13 -24.18 21.74 2.27
CA SER A 13 -25.25 20.73 2.12
C SER A 13 -24.91 19.57 1.16
N SER A 14 -24.08 19.81 0.13
CA SER A 14 -23.67 18.78 -0.84
C SER A 14 -22.78 17.70 -0.20
N SER A 15 -21.90 18.12 0.71
CA SER A 15 -20.92 17.26 1.39
C SER A 15 -21.56 16.34 2.43
N GLN A 16 -22.67 16.76 3.06
CA GLN A 16 -23.41 15.93 4.03
C GLN A 16 -24.11 14.73 3.35
N SER A 17 -24.65 14.91 2.13
CA SER A 17 -25.36 13.85 1.39
C SER A 17 -24.46 12.69 0.94
N MET A 18 -23.16 12.95 0.77
CA MET A 18 -22.18 11.97 0.30
C MET A 18 -21.62 11.13 1.46
N VAL A 19 -21.56 11.71 2.67
CA VAL A 19 -21.12 11.03 3.90
C VAL A 19 -22.19 10.05 4.40
N GLU A 20 -23.47 10.41 4.32
CA GLU A 20 -24.59 9.52 4.69
C GLU A 20 -24.64 8.26 3.81
N LYS A 21 -24.41 8.38 2.50
CA LYS A 21 -24.34 7.23 1.57
C LYS A 21 -23.15 6.31 1.83
N THR A 22 -22.06 6.82 2.38
CA THR A 22 -20.85 6.04 2.67
C THR A 22 -20.98 5.24 3.96
N LEU A 23 -21.72 5.77 4.94
CA LEU A 23 -22.04 5.12 6.23
C LEU A 23 -23.00 3.93 6.09
N GLU A 24 -23.89 3.94 5.11
CA GLU A 24 -24.82 2.84 4.86
C GLU A 24 -24.11 1.58 4.32
N VAL A 25 -23.05 1.76 3.51
CA VAL A 25 -22.27 0.67 2.91
C VAL A 25 -21.33 0.00 3.92
N ALA A 26 -20.89 0.72 4.95
CA ALA A 26 -19.99 0.20 5.99
C ALA A 26 -20.69 -0.75 6.99
N LYS A 27 -22.02 -0.72 7.11
CA LYS A 27 -22.78 -1.56 8.06
C LYS A 27 -22.73 -3.07 7.73
N ALA A 28 -22.40 -3.46 6.50
CA ALA A 28 -22.63 -4.83 6.02
C ALA A 28 -21.48 -5.84 6.16
N SER A 29 -20.21 -5.44 6.35
CA SER A 29 -19.12 -6.23 5.74
C SER A 29 -18.19 -7.11 6.60
N VAL A 30 -18.38 -7.32 7.91
CA VAL A 30 -17.40 -8.17 8.67
C VAL A 30 -17.95 -9.38 9.47
N PHE A 31 -19.25 -9.54 9.68
CA PHE A 31 -19.89 -10.58 10.49
C PHE A 31 -21.39 -10.45 10.26
N GLY A 32 -21.95 -11.32 9.43
CA GLY A 32 -23.39 -11.39 9.22
C GLY A 32 -24.07 -11.95 10.47
N GLU A 33 -25.12 -11.27 10.90
CA GLU A 33 -26.08 -11.83 11.85
C GLU A 33 -26.62 -13.16 11.31
N ARG A 34 -26.52 -14.24 12.08
CA ARG A 34 -27.44 -15.37 11.93
C ARG A 34 -27.85 -15.93 13.29
N LYS A 35 -29.18 -15.99 13.42
CA LYS A 35 -30.01 -16.44 14.54
C LYS A 35 -29.47 -17.68 15.26
N GLU A 36 -29.50 -17.61 16.59
CA GLU A 36 -29.51 -18.78 17.46
C GLU A 36 -30.59 -19.75 16.98
N LYS A 37 -30.16 -20.94 16.56
CA LYS A 37 -31.01 -22.13 16.61
C LYS A 37 -30.47 -23.02 17.72
N GLU A 38 -31.38 -23.37 18.61
CA GLU A 38 -31.19 -24.21 19.79
C GLU A 38 -30.34 -25.45 19.51
N MET A 39 -29.37 -25.74 20.37
CA MET A 39 -29.13 -27.13 20.75
C MET A 39 -28.49 -27.27 22.14
N LYS A 40 -29.31 -27.91 22.99
CA LYS A 40 -29.05 -28.83 24.10
C LYS A 40 -28.17 -28.36 25.27
N LYS A 41 -28.84 -28.39 26.44
CA LYS A 41 -28.28 -28.51 27.78
C LYS A 41 -27.22 -29.61 27.80
N ASP A 42 -25.96 -29.22 27.83
CA ASP A 42 -24.92 -29.95 28.52
C ASP A 42 -23.93 -28.95 29.09
N THR A 43 -23.44 -29.22 30.28
CA THR A 43 -22.71 -28.31 31.17
C THR A 43 -21.63 -27.52 30.44
N ARG A 44 -21.88 -26.21 30.33
CA ARG A 44 -21.29 -25.25 29.37
C ARG A 44 -19.90 -24.73 29.77
N LEU A 45 -19.03 -25.59 30.29
CA LEU A 45 -17.66 -25.28 30.69
C LEU A 45 -16.69 -26.15 29.86
N GLY A 46 -16.40 -25.70 28.64
CA GLY A 46 -15.48 -26.40 27.76
C GLY A 46 -15.44 -25.79 26.36
N ILE A 47 -14.26 -25.82 25.75
CA ILE A 47 -14.07 -25.47 24.34
C ILE A 47 -14.66 -26.63 23.53
N SER A 48 -15.76 -26.38 22.81
CA SER A 48 -16.49 -27.39 22.03
C SER A 48 -15.90 -27.60 20.64
N ALA A 49 -15.20 -26.59 20.11
CA ALA A 49 -14.49 -26.67 18.85
C ALA A 49 -13.11 -27.31 19.07
N LYS A 50 -12.70 -28.24 18.22
CA LYS A 50 -11.31 -28.72 18.25
C LYS A 50 -10.42 -27.78 17.45
N LYS A 51 -9.21 -27.51 17.96
CA LYS A 51 -8.22 -26.63 17.33
C LYS A 51 -7.98 -26.98 15.86
N ASP A 52 -7.88 -28.27 15.57
CA ASP A 52 -7.52 -28.79 14.25
C ASP A 52 -8.71 -28.97 13.31
N GLU A 53 -9.96 -28.89 13.84
CA GLU A 53 -11.19 -29.08 13.06
C GLU A 53 -11.91 -27.75 12.81
N ASP A 54 -11.99 -26.87 13.81
CA ASP A 54 -12.62 -25.55 13.72
C ASP A 54 -11.78 -24.52 14.49
N PHE A 55 -10.65 -24.15 13.90
CA PHE A 55 -9.71 -23.18 14.47
C PHE A 55 -10.35 -21.81 14.79
N PRO A 56 -11.18 -21.19 13.93
CA PRO A 56 -11.81 -19.90 14.24
C PRO A 56 -12.73 -19.97 15.47
N SER A 57 -13.58 -21.00 15.55
CA SER A 57 -14.45 -21.16 16.73
C SER A 57 -13.63 -21.58 17.95
N TRP A 58 -12.64 -22.45 17.79
CA TRP A 58 -11.73 -22.83 18.87
C TRP A 58 -10.97 -21.61 19.41
N TYR A 59 -10.37 -20.78 18.56
CA TYR A 59 -9.63 -19.58 18.96
C TYR A 59 -10.56 -18.57 19.63
N SER A 60 -11.74 -18.32 19.06
CA SER A 60 -12.73 -17.45 19.70
C SER A 60 -13.20 -18.01 21.04
N GLN A 61 -13.35 -19.32 21.18
CA GLN A 61 -13.75 -19.96 22.43
C GLN A 61 -12.61 -19.95 23.44
N VAL A 62 -11.36 -20.19 23.04
CA VAL A 62 -10.18 -20.09 23.91
C VAL A 62 -10.02 -18.67 24.43
N CYS A 63 -10.10 -17.66 23.56
CA CYS A 63 -9.94 -16.28 23.99
C CYS A 63 -11.11 -15.81 24.88
N ARG A 64 -12.33 -16.31 24.67
CA ARG A 64 -13.48 -15.96 25.53
C ARG A 64 -13.52 -16.75 26.83
N PHE A 65 -13.42 -18.07 26.75
CA PHE A 65 -13.48 -18.97 27.91
C PHE A 65 -12.20 -18.94 28.74
N GLY A 66 -11.07 -18.60 28.14
CA GLY A 66 -9.83 -18.25 28.85
C GLY A 66 -9.84 -16.82 29.39
N GLU A 67 -10.98 -16.13 29.37
CA GLU A 67 -11.19 -14.78 29.91
C GLU A 67 -10.15 -13.77 29.40
N LEU A 68 -9.76 -13.85 28.13
CA LEU A 68 -8.82 -12.92 27.49
C LEU A 68 -9.58 -11.77 26.81
N ILE A 69 -10.72 -12.06 26.16
CA ILE A 69 -11.50 -11.06 25.43
C ILE A 69 -13.00 -11.27 25.62
N THR A 70 -13.73 -10.15 25.64
CA THR A 70 -15.19 -10.09 25.51
C THR A 70 -15.56 -9.31 24.25
N LEU A 71 -16.61 -9.76 23.55
CA LEU A 71 -17.11 -9.03 22.38
C LEU A 71 -17.83 -7.76 22.81
N SER A 72 -17.57 -6.64 22.14
CA SER A 72 -18.46 -5.47 22.23
C SER A 72 -19.64 -5.58 21.26
N ASP A 73 -20.63 -4.73 21.47
CA ASP A 73 -21.74 -4.45 20.55
C ASP A 73 -21.27 -3.87 19.20
N THR A 74 -20.13 -3.17 19.20
CA THR A 74 -19.50 -2.64 18.01
C THR A 74 -18.61 -3.69 17.35
N LYS A 75 -18.90 -3.95 16.09
CA LYS A 75 -18.24 -4.96 15.28
C LYS A 75 -16.77 -4.63 15.03
N GLY A 76 -15.89 -5.60 15.31
CA GLY A 76 -14.44 -5.45 15.14
C GLY A 76 -13.74 -4.81 16.35
N LEU A 77 -14.48 -4.47 17.40
CA LEU A 77 -13.94 -4.06 18.68
C LEU A 77 -14.09 -5.19 19.71
N TYR A 78 -13.13 -5.27 20.62
CA TYR A 78 -13.05 -6.28 21.66
C TYR A 78 -12.68 -5.59 22.97
N ILE A 79 -13.31 -6.02 24.06
CA ILE A 79 -12.93 -5.64 25.41
C ILE A 79 -11.84 -6.61 25.83
N LEU A 80 -10.65 -6.09 26.16
CA LEU A 80 -9.56 -6.90 26.72
C LEU A 80 -9.84 -7.11 28.21
N GLU A 81 -9.99 -8.36 28.60
CA GLU A 81 -10.23 -8.74 29.99
C GLU A 81 -8.93 -8.59 30.83
N PRO A 82 -9.00 -8.63 32.17
CA PRO A 82 -7.85 -8.39 33.04
C PRO A 82 -6.64 -9.29 32.74
N SER A 83 -6.87 -10.54 32.35
CA SER A 83 -5.80 -11.50 32.03
C SER A 83 -5.03 -11.08 30.76
N ALA A 84 -5.72 -10.66 29.70
CA ALA A 84 -5.11 -10.14 28.47
C ALA A 84 -4.45 -8.78 28.70
N THR A 85 -5.09 -7.91 29.48
CA THR A 85 -4.53 -6.61 29.84
C THR A 85 -3.24 -6.76 30.64
N LYS A 86 -3.14 -7.76 31.52
CA LYS A 86 -1.90 -8.07 32.26
C LYS A 86 -0.78 -8.52 31.33
N ILE A 87 -1.08 -9.33 30.32
CA ILE A 87 -0.10 -9.73 29.29
C ILE A 87 0.40 -8.49 28.53
N TRP A 88 -0.52 -7.63 28.08
CA TRP A 88 -0.17 -6.38 27.40
C TRP A 88 0.72 -5.47 28.24
N ASN A 89 0.36 -5.26 29.51
CA ASN A 89 1.13 -4.42 30.42
C ASN A 89 2.53 -4.99 30.67
N THR A 90 2.67 -6.32 30.78
CA THR A 90 3.98 -6.97 30.94
C THR A 90 4.89 -6.70 29.75
N LEU A 91 4.35 -6.83 28.53
CA LEU A 91 5.09 -6.55 27.30
C LEU A 91 5.46 -5.06 27.18
N ARG A 92 4.52 -4.17 27.48
CA ARG A 92 4.76 -2.73 27.49
C ARG A 92 5.87 -2.35 28.47
N SER A 93 5.79 -2.82 29.71
CA SER A 93 6.82 -2.52 30.73
C SER A 93 8.22 -3.02 30.33
N TYR A 94 8.32 -4.17 29.66
CA TYR A 94 9.59 -4.64 29.11
C TYR A 94 10.13 -3.69 28.03
N MET A 95 9.27 -3.30 27.08
CA MET A 95 9.66 -2.40 26.00
C MET A 95 10.05 -1.00 26.49
N ASP A 96 9.29 -0.45 27.43
CA ASP A 96 9.56 0.87 28.01
C ASP A 96 10.95 0.89 28.68
N ALA A 97 11.31 -0.18 29.41
CA ALA A 97 12.62 -0.31 30.03
C ALA A 97 13.77 -0.39 29.01
N GLU A 98 13.58 -1.02 27.85
CA GLU A 98 14.59 -1.04 26.78
C GLU A 98 14.72 0.33 26.10
N LEU A 99 13.63 1.07 25.93
CA LEU A 99 13.64 2.40 25.34
C LEU A 99 14.32 3.43 26.28
N GLU A 100 14.10 3.32 27.59
CA GLU A 100 14.78 4.16 28.58
C GLU A 100 16.29 3.95 28.59
N LYS A 101 16.77 2.71 28.39
CA LYS A 101 18.21 2.39 28.30
C LYS A 101 18.91 3.08 27.12
N LEU A 102 18.19 3.32 26.02
CA LEU A 102 18.75 4.01 24.85
C LEU A 102 19.04 5.48 25.15
N GLY A 103 18.39 6.07 26.15
CA GLY A 103 18.52 7.46 26.55
C GLY A 103 17.87 8.43 25.56
N GLY A 104 17.21 9.46 26.07
CA GLY A 104 16.60 10.51 25.24
C GLY A 104 15.24 10.16 24.61
N VAL A 105 14.63 9.05 25.01
CA VAL A 105 13.26 8.69 24.64
C VAL A 105 12.33 9.09 25.78
N GLU A 106 11.38 9.98 25.49
CA GLU A 106 10.33 10.39 26.43
C GLU A 106 8.96 9.97 25.88
N GLU A 107 8.13 9.37 26.72
CA GLU A 107 6.79 8.99 26.33
C GLU A 107 5.91 10.25 26.14
N LYS A 108 5.27 10.36 24.97
CA LYS A 108 4.33 11.44 24.67
C LYS A 108 3.04 10.89 24.10
N LYS A 109 1.91 11.28 24.69
CA LYS A 109 0.59 10.89 24.23
C LYS A 109 0.01 11.95 23.29
N PHE A 110 -0.25 11.56 22.05
CA PHE A 110 -0.92 12.42 21.07
C PHE A 110 -2.43 12.18 21.06
N PRO A 111 -3.24 13.18 20.66
CA PRO A 111 -4.67 12.98 20.42
C PRO A 111 -4.90 11.90 19.36
N MET A 112 -5.85 10.99 19.60
CA MET A 112 -6.23 9.97 18.60
C MET A 112 -6.98 10.56 17.40
N LEU A 113 -7.54 11.77 17.57
CA LEU A 113 -8.18 12.52 16.49
C LEU A 113 -7.13 13.35 15.78
N ILE A 114 -6.96 13.09 14.49
CA ILE A 114 -6.09 13.86 13.62
C ILE A 114 -6.93 14.70 12.65
N LYS A 115 -6.46 15.91 12.33
CA LYS A 115 -7.12 16.77 11.35
C LYS A 115 -7.11 16.09 9.99
N ARG A 116 -8.21 16.23 9.25
CA ARG A 116 -8.36 15.70 7.89
C ARG A 116 -7.17 16.07 7.00
N ASP A 117 -6.73 17.32 7.03
CA ASP A 117 -5.60 17.82 6.24
C ASP A 117 -4.27 17.09 6.52
N SER A 118 -4.10 16.51 7.72
CA SER A 118 -2.91 15.71 8.05
C SER A 118 -3.05 14.24 7.63
N LEU A 119 -4.28 13.71 7.59
CA LEU A 119 -4.57 12.41 6.97
C LEU A 119 -4.48 12.48 5.44
N GLU A 120 -4.88 13.61 4.85
CA GLU A 120 -4.78 13.85 3.42
C GLU A 120 -3.32 13.91 2.94
N LYS A 121 -2.35 14.23 3.80
CA LYS A 121 -0.92 14.07 3.48
C LYS A 121 -0.50 12.61 3.24
N GLU A 122 -1.20 11.62 3.80
CA GLU A 122 -0.95 10.20 3.48
C GLU A 122 -1.41 9.83 2.05
N LYS A 123 -2.37 10.58 1.49
CA LYS A 123 -2.84 10.39 0.13
C LYS A 123 -1.72 10.59 -0.89
N ASP A 124 -0.85 11.57 -0.63
CA ASP A 124 0.29 11.90 -1.49
C ASP A 124 1.29 10.73 -1.57
N HIS A 125 1.47 9.96 -0.49
CA HIS A 125 2.33 8.77 -0.49
C HIS A 125 1.78 7.65 -1.40
N ILE A 126 0.46 7.48 -1.45
CA ILE A 126 -0.20 6.54 -2.36
C ILE A 126 -0.10 7.04 -3.81
N GLU A 127 -0.20 8.35 -4.01
CA GLU A 127 -0.09 8.99 -5.32
C GLU A 127 1.32 8.83 -5.92
N VAL A 128 2.39 9.05 -5.15
CA VAL A 128 3.77 8.83 -5.61
C VAL A 128 3.99 7.37 -6.04
N MET A 129 3.53 6.40 -5.26
CA MET A 129 3.63 4.98 -5.63
C MET A 129 2.83 4.67 -6.91
N ALA A 130 1.62 5.20 -7.04
CA ALA A 130 0.78 5.01 -8.23
C ALA A 130 1.42 5.64 -9.48
N MET A 131 1.99 6.85 -9.37
CA MET A 131 2.71 7.52 -10.46
C MET A 131 4.01 6.81 -10.83
N THR A 132 4.70 6.22 -9.84
CA THR A 132 6.00 5.58 -10.04
C THR A 132 5.89 4.25 -10.77
N HIS A 133 4.89 3.43 -10.44
CA HIS A 133 4.77 2.07 -10.96
C HIS A 133 3.61 1.88 -11.95
N GLY A 134 2.60 2.76 -11.94
CA GLY A 134 1.42 2.65 -12.79
C GLY A 134 1.75 2.62 -14.29
N ASP A 135 0.88 1.97 -15.06
CA ASP A 135 0.97 1.88 -16.51
C ASP A 135 -0.39 2.21 -17.17
N GLU A 136 -0.48 2.09 -18.50
CA GLU A 136 -1.69 2.41 -19.27
C GLU A 136 -2.90 1.52 -18.90
N LYS A 137 -2.67 0.43 -18.16
CA LYS A 137 -3.71 -0.49 -17.69
C LYS A 137 -4.14 -0.23 -16.25
N GLY A 138 -3.51 0.71 -15.56
CA GLY A 138 -3.87 1.14 -14.20
C GLY A 138 -2.74 0.92 -13.19
N LEU A 139 -3.12 0.63 -11.95
CA LEU A 139 -2.16 0.50 -10.85
C LEU A 139 -1.23 -0.70 -11.06
N VAL A 140 0.00 -0.59 -10.55
CA VAL A 140 0.94 -1.69 -10.37
C VAL A 140 1.44 -1.60 -8.93
N LEU A 141 0.93 -2.46 -8.05
CA LEU A 141 1.22 -2.35 -6.63
C LEU A 141 2.41 -3.23 -6.24
N PRO A 142 3.38 -2.72 -5.47
CA PRO A 142 4.39 -3.56 -4.84
C PRO A 142 3.73 -4.60 -3.91
N PRO A 143 4.14 -5.88 -3.96
CA PRO A 143 3.55 -6.95 -3.16
C PRO A 143 3.50 -6.70 -1.65
N LYS A 144 4.41 -5.91 -1.08
CA LYS A 144 4.39 -5.62 0.35
C LYS A 144 3.20 -4.74 0.78
N VAL A 145 2.70 -3.88 -0.11
CA VAL A 145 1.61 -2.93 0.18
C VAL A 145 0.27 -3.29 -0.49
N ALA A 146 0.27 -4.19 -1.48
CA ALA A 146 -0.94 -4.59 -2.17
C ALA A 146 -1.96 -5.27 -1.21
N ARG A 147 -3.21 -4.78 -1.16
CA ARG A 147 -4.27 -5.40 -0.32
C ARG A 147 -4.44 -6.89 -0.61
N HIS A 148 -4.50 -7.24 -1.88
CA HIS A 148 -4.41 -8.61 -2.37
C HIS A 148 -3.16 -8.73 -3.23
N GLN A 149 -2.29 -9.69 -2.88
CA GLN A 149 -1.09 -10.01 -3.63
C GLN A 149 -1.40 -10.92 -4.82
N VAL A 150 -2.39 -11.79 -4.65
CA VAL A 150 -2.82 -12.74 -5.67
C VAL A 150 -4.34 -12.68 -5.86
N VAL A 151 -4.79 -12.66 -7.10
CA VAL A 151 -6.17 -12.96 -7.48
C VAL A 151 -6.23 -14.28 -8.22
N VAL A 152 -7.12 -15.18 -7.81
CA VAL A 152 -7.40 -16.45 -8.49
C VAL A 152 -8.68 -16.29 -9.30
N ILE A 153 -8.62 -16.61 -10.59
CA ILE A 153 -9.75 -16.47 -11.51
C ILE A 153 -10.06 -17.83 -12.14
N PRO A 154 -11.25 -18.39 -11.88
CA PRO A 154 -11.69 -19.60 -12.56
C PRO A 154 -11.94 -19.30 -14.03
N VAL A 155 -11.38 -20.12 -14.91
CA VAL A 155 -11.56 -20.01 -16.37
C VAL A 155 -12.58 -21.06 -16.80
N PRO A 156 -13.86 -20.68 -17.01
CA PRO A 156 -14.89 -21.63 -17.41
C PRO A 156 -14.66 -22.10 -18.84
N PHE A 157 -14.97 -23.36 -19.10
CA PHE A 157 -14.96 -23.95 -20.43
C PHE A 157 -16.29 -24.66 -20.70
N LYS A 158 -16.75 -24.65 -21.96
CA LYS A 158 -18.01 -25.32 -22.33
C LYS A 158 -17.94 -26.81 -22.00
N GLY A 159 -18.89 -27.30 -21.20
CA GLY A 159 -18.97 -28.70 -20.78
C GLY A 159 -18.09 -29.11 -19.60
N ALA A 160 -17.34 -28.17 -18.99
CA ALA A 160 -16.53 -28.45 -17.81
C ALA A 160 -17.33 -28.27 -16.51
N ASP A 161 -16.96 -29.03 -15.48
CA ASP A 161 -17.52 -28.92 -14.13
C ASP A 161 -17.05 -27.62 -13.46
N THR A 162 -17.90 -26.59 -13.54
CA THR A 162 -17.63 -25.28 -12.95
C THR A 162 -17.52 -25.32 -11.43
N LYS A 163 -18.22 -26.27 -10.77
CA LYS A 163 -18.12 -26.45 -9.32
C LYS A 163 -16.75 -26.98 -8.94
N ARG A 164 -16.26 -27.99 -9.66
CA ARG A 164 -14.91 -28.52 -9.45
C ARG A 164 -13.85 -27.42 -9.62
N ILE A 165 -13.94 -26.60 -10.66
CA ILE A 165 -12.98 -25.51 -10.88
C ILE A 165 -13.01 -24.48 -9.73
N SER A 166 -14.20 -24.08 -9.26
CA SER A 166 -14.33 -23.17 -8.13
C SER A 166 -13.74 -23.77 -6.84
N GLN A 167 -14.02 -25.04 -6.53
CA GLN A 167 -13.43 -25.75 -5.39
C GLN A 167 -11.90 -25.75 -5.46
N GLU A 168 -11.35 -26.00 -6.64
CA GLU A 168 -9.91 -26.02 -6.85
C GLU A 168 -9.27 -24.63 -6.74
N CYS A 169 -9.99 -23.57 -7.16
CA CYS A 169 -9.57 -22.18 -6.92
C CYS A 169 -9.53 -21.86 -5.42
N GLN A 170 -10.52 -22.33 -4.64
CA GLN A 170 -10.54 -22.15 -3.19
C GLN A 170 -9.41 -22.95 -2.51
N ALA A 171 -9.07 -24.15 -3.01
CA ALA A 171 -7.93 -24.92 -2.53
C ALA A 171 -6.59 -24.20 -2.77
N VAL A 172 -6.41 -23.62 -3.96
CA VAL A 172 -5.26 -22.76 -4.27
C VAL A 172 -5.18 -21.56 -3.32
N LYS A 173 -6.31 -20.88 -3.10
CA LYS A 173 -6.39 -19.77 -2.15
C LYS A 173 -5.98 -20.20 -0.74
N ALA A 174 -6.54 -21.28 -0.23
CA ALA A 174 -6.24 -21.79 1.12
C ALA A 174 -4.75 -22.14 1.28
N THR A 175 -4.17 -22.81 0.28
CA THR A 175 -2.75 -23.18 0.24
C THR A 175 -1.85 -21.95 0.37
N LEU A 176 -2.11 -20.92 -0.44
CA LEU A 176 -1.33 -19.69 -0.45
C LEU A 176 -1.58 -18.82 0.80
N GLN A 177 -2.82 -18.76 1.29
CA GLN A 177 -3.14 -18.06 2.55
C GLN A 177 -2.46 -18.70 3.76
N GLY A 178 -2.39 -20.04 3.82
CA GLY A 178 -1.65 -20.77 4.83
C GLY A 178 -0.14 -20.46 4.83
N ALA A 179 0.38 -20.01 3.69
CA ALA A 179 1.77 -19.57 3.54
C ALA A 179 1.98 -18.06 3.80
N GLY A 180 0.94 -17.34 4.23
CA GLY A 180 0.97 -15.91 4.54
C GLY A 180 0.68 -14.97 3.36
N VAL A 181 0.27 -15.51 2.20
CA VAL A 181 -0.02 -14.70 1.00
C VAL A 181 -1.46 -14.14 1.06
N ARG A 182 -1.63 -12.85 0.74
CA ARG A 182 -2.96 -12.22 0.69
C ARG A 182 -3.66 -12.54 -0.62
N VAL A 183 -4.60 -13.49 -0.60
CA VAL A 183 -5.26 -14.01 -1.81
C VAL A 183 -6.76 -13.71 -1.83
N ILE A 184 -7.31 -13.42 -3.01
CA ILE A 184 -8.75 -13.38 -3.29
C ILE A 184 -9.11 -14.26 -4.48
N VAL A 185 -10.31 -14.83 -4.50
CA VAL A 185 -10.86 -15.56 -5.66
C VAL A 185 -11.98 -14.71 -6.25
N ASP A 186 -11.99 -14.52 -7.57
CA ASP A 186 -13.06 -13.77 -8.26
C ASP A 186 -14.10 -14.70 -8.90
N GLU A 187 -15.11 -15.03 -8.12
CA GLU A 187 -16.19 -15.95 -8.50
C GLU A 187 -17.37 -15.25 -9.19
N ARG A 188 -17.29 -13.96 -9.52
CA ARG A 188 -18.41 -13.22 -10.14
C ARG A 188 -18.79 -13.85 -11.49
N GLU A 189 -19.94 -14.50 -11.59
CA GLU A 189 -20.33 -15.24 -12.80
C GLU A 189 -20.85 -14.34 -13.93
N ASN A 190 -21.31 -13.13 -13.60
CA ASN A 190 -21.87 -12.16 -14.52
C ASN A 190 -20.84 -11.44 -15.40
N TYR A 191 -19.54 -11.74 -15.24
CA TYR A 191 -18.46 -11.13 -16.01
C TYR A 191 -17.60 -12.17 -16.72
N ALA A 192 -17.27 -11.89 -17.99
CA ALA A 192 -16.31 -12.69 -18.75
C ALA A 192 -14.91 -12.61 -18.14
N CYS A 193 -14.09 -13.65 -18.33
CA CYS A 193 -12.72 -13.70 -17.80
C CYS A 193 -11.88 -12.51 -18.23
N GLY A 194 -11.93 -12.11 -19.50
CA GLY A 194 -11.21 -10.93 -19.99
C GLY A 194 -11.57 -9.63 -19.26
N TRP A 195 -12.85 -9.47 -18.88
CA TRP A 195 -13.29 -8.32 -18.08
C TRP A 195 -12.70 -8.37 -16.67
N LYS A 196 -12.73 -9.55 -16.02
CA LYS A 196 -12.11 -9.73 -14.70
C LYS A 196 -10.61 -9.46 -14.74
N TYR A 197 -9.92 -9.90 -15.81
CA TYR A 197 -8.50 -9.66 -16.00
C TYR A 197 -8.21 -8.17 -16.02
N ALA A 198 -8.97 -7.40 -16.80
CA ALA A 198 -8.83 -5.95 -16.86
C ALA A 198 -9.17 -5.26 -15.52
N ASP A 199 -10.22 -5.68 -14.81
CA ASP A 199 -10.61 -5.12 -13.51
C ASP A 199 -9.50 -5.29 -12.46
N TRP A 200 -8.88 -6.48 -12.39
CA TRP A 200 -7.80 -6.75 -11.45
C TRP A 200 -6.44 -6.18 -11.89
N GLU A 201 -6.20 -6.07 -13.20
CA GLU A 201 -5.06 -5.33 -13.75
C GLU A 201 -5.16 -3.84 -13.38
N MET A 202 -6.35 -3.24 -13.52
CA MET A 202 -6.60 -1.85 -13.14
C MET A 202 -6.36 -1.59 -11.66
N LYS A 203 -6.76 -2.54 -10.80
CA LYS A 203 -6.54 -2.49 -9.34
C LYS A 203 -5.10 -2.78 -8.92
N GLY A 204 -4.25 -3.25 -9.84
CA GLY A 204 -2.83 -3.48 -9.62
C GLY A 204 -2.49 -4.67 -8.73
N VAL A 205 -3.32 -5.71 -8.73
CA VAL A 205 -2.99 -6.96 -8.00
C VAL A 205 -1.74 -7.59 -8.63
N PRO A 206 -0.65 -7.84 -7.86
CA PRO A 206 0.65 -8.25 -8.40
C PRO A 206 0.64 -9.52 -9.24
N LEU A 207 -0.11 -10.54 -8.80
CA LEU A 207 -0.20 -11.83 -9.47
C LEU A 207 -1.66 -12.19 -9.75
N ARG A 208 -1.92 -12.64 -10.97
CA ARG A 208 -3.16 -13.32 -11.33
C ARG A 208 -2.87 -14.80 -11.54
N ILE A 209 -3.65 -15.66 -10.90
CA ILE A 209 -3.67 -17.09 -11.14
C ILE A 209 -4.93 -17.43 -11.94
N GLU A 210 -4.74 -18.01 -13.11
CA GLU A 210 -5.79 -18.52 -13.99
C GLU A 210 -5.87 -20.05 -13.79
N LEU A 211 -7.07 -20.57 -13.55
CA LEU A 211 -7.29 -22.00 -13.37
C LEU A 211 -8.43 -22.49 -14.26
N GLY A 212 -8.10 -23.27 -15.29
CA GLY A 212 -9.07 -23.93 -16.16
C GLY A 212 -8.99 -25.46 -16.12
N PRO A 213 -9.84 -26.16 -16.88
CA PRO A 213 -9.85 -27.63 -16.90
C PRO A 213 -8.51 -28.26 -17.31
N ARG A 214 -7.81 -27.65 -18.28
CA ARG A 214 -6.50 -28.11 -18.76
C ARG A 214 -5.42 -28.04 -17.69
N ASP A 215 -5.51 -27.04 -16.81
CA ASP A 215 -4.56 -26.85 -15.72
C ASP A 215 -4.82 -27.89 -14.62
N LEU A 216 -6.09 -28.24 -14.37
CA LEU A 216 -6.46 -29.32 -13.45
C LEU A 216 -5.96 -30.69 -13.92
N GLU A 217 -6.12 -31.01 -15.21
CA GLU A 217 -5.62 -32.27 -15.79
C GLU A 217 -4.09 -32.40 -15.65
N LYS A 218 -3.38 -31.28 -15.72
CA LYS A 218 -1.92 -31.22 -15.61
C LYS A 218 -1.41 -30.96 -14.19
N ASN A 219 -2.32 -30.84 -13.21
CA ASN A 219 -2.01 -30.47 -11.83
C ASN A 219 -1.09 -29.23 -11.73
N GLN A 220 -1.43 -28.19 -12.49
CA GLN A 220 -0.70 -26.92 -12.56
C GLN A 220 -1.68 -25.75 -12.42
N VAL A 221 -1.13 -24.54 -12.35
CA VAL A 221 -1.87 -23.28 -12.47
C VAL A 221 -1.13 -22.34 -13.41
N ARG A 222 -1.84 -21.43 -14.08
CA ARG A 222 -1.21 -20.39 -14.88
C ARG A 222 -1.07 -19.11 -14.06
N VAL A 223 0.16 -18.68 -13.81
CA VAL A 223 0.47 -17.45 -13.08
C VAL A 223 0.86 -16.35 -14.06
N VAL A 224 0.31 -15.16 -13.88
CA VAL A 224 0.57 -13.98 -14.70
C VAL A 224 1.02 -12.83 -13.79
N ARG A 225 2.19 -12.26 -14.10
CA ARG A 225 2.71 -11.07 -13.43
C ARG A 225 1.99 -9.80 -13.91
N ARG A 226 1.67 -8.88 -13.00
CA ARG A 226 1.02 -7.61 -13.34
C ARG A 226 1.93 -6.62 -14.05
N ASP A 227 3.17 -6.50 -13.60
CA ASP A 227 4.15 -5.53 -14.07
C ASP A 227 4.67 -5.84 -15.49
N THR A 228 5.03 -7.10 -15.74
CA THR A 228 5.63 -7.54 -17.01
C THR A 228 4.67 -8.28 -17.94
N ARG A 229 3.53 -8.77 -17.41
CA ARG A 229 2.54 -9.59 -18.13
C ARG A 229 3.09 -10.96 -18.58
N VAL A 230 4.28 -11.33 -18.11
CA VAL A 230 4.86 -12.66 -18.30
C VAL A 230 3.93 -13.70 -17.68
N LYS A 231 3.67 -14.75 -18.46
CA LYS A 231 2.84 -15.89 -18.07
C LYS A 231 3.73 -17.10 -17.88
N MET A 232 3.46 -17.88 -16.85
CA MET A 232 4.13 -19.15 -16.61
C MET A 232 3.17 -20.18 -16.05
N ASP A 233 3.36 -21.43 -16.43
CA ASP A 233 2.66 -22.55 -15.84
C ASP A 233 3.48 -23.05 -14.64
N VAL A 234 2.83 -23.17 -13.49
CA VAL A 234 3.45 -23.55 -12.21
C VAL A 234 2.78 -24.81 -11.71
N LEU A 235 3.56 -25.85 -11.45
CA LEU A 235 3.04 -27.08 -10.86
C LEU A 235 2.49 -26.81 -9.46
N ARG A 236 1.42 -27.50 -9.08
CA ARG A 236 0.77 -27.29 -7.78
C ARG A 236 1.67 -27.60 -6.59
N VAL A 237 2.64 -28.49 -6.77
CA VAL A 237 3.64 -28.84 -5.75
C VAL A 237 4.60 -27.70 -5.44
N ASP A 238 4.93 -26.88 -6.44
CA ASP A 238 5.87 -25.76 -6.31
C ASP A 238 5.17 -24.41 -6.07
N LEU A 239 3.83 -24.43 -5.96
CA LEU A 239 3.00 -23.23 -6.01
C LEU A 239 3.37 -22.19 -4.94
N VAL A 240 3.56 -22.63 -3.70
CA VAL A 240 3.84 -21.73 -2.57
C VAL A 240 5.20 -21.07 -2.74
N GLU A 241 6.24 -21.87 -2.99
CA GLU A 241 7.61 -21.39 -3.19
C GLU A 241 7.65 -20.43 -4.38
N LYS A 242 7.09 -20.85 -5.52
CA LYS A 242 7.12 -20.04 -6.73
C LYS A 242 6.35 -18.73 -6.59
N VAL A 243 5.20 -18.72 -5.92
CA VAL A 243 4.45 -17.48 -5.68
C VAL A 243 5.23 -16.54 -4.76
N LYS A 244 5.89 -17.05 -3.70
CA LYS A 244 6.73 -16.21 -2.83
C LYS A 244 7.90 -15.59 -3.60
N ASP A 245 8.62 -16.40 -4.36
CA ASP A 245 9.73 -15.94 -5.21
C ASP A 245 9.28 -14.88 -6.22
N LEU A 246 8.10 -15.06 -6.83
CA LEU A 246 7.54 -14.11 -7.77
C LEU A 246 7.14 -12.80 -7.08
N LEU A 247 6.57 -12.84 -5.88
CA LEU A 247 6.23 -11.62 -5.14
C LEU A 247 7.50 -10.88 -4.68
N GLU A 248 8.53 -11.59 -4.22
CA GLU A 248 9.82 -10.98 -3.92
C GLU A 248 10.50 -10.41 -5.18
N GLY A 249 10.43 -11.15 -6.28
CA GLY A 249 10.90 -10.73 -7.60
C GLY A 249 10.21 -9.46 -8.07
N ILE A 250 8.87 -9.41 -8.08
CA ILE A 250 8.13 -8.19 -8.44
C ILE A 250 8.52 -7.02 -7.53
N GLN A 251 8.64 -7.25 -6.22
CA GLN A 251 9.02 -6.18 -5.29
C GLN A 251 10.40 -5.59 -5.62
N ARG A 252 11.38 -6.46 -5.91
CA ARG A 252 12.73 -6.06 -6.29
C ARG A 252 12.75 -5.40 -7.67
N ASP A 253 12.14 -6.04 -8.67
CA ASP A 253 12.14 -5.57 -10.05
C ASP A 253 11.48 -4.18 -10.16
N LEU A 254 10.38 -3.93 -9.43
CA LEU A 254 9.76 -2.60 -9.36
C LEU A 254 10.69 -1.56 -8.72
N TYR A 255 11.41 -1.93 -7.66
CA TYR A 255 12.37 -1.01 -7.02
C TYR A 255 13.57 -0.73 -7.93
N ASP A 256 14.17 -1.77 -8.52
CA ASP A 256 15.34 -1.65 -9.38
C ASP A 256 15.03 -0.83 -10.63
N GLU A 257 13.86 -1.04 -11.25
CA GLU A 257 13.39 -0.23 -12.38
C GLU A 257 13.20 1.23 -11.99
N SER A 258 12.51 1.51 -10.87
CA SER A 258 12.28 2.88 -10.40
C SER A 258 13.57 3.57 -9.98
N LYS A 259 14.49 2.84 -9.34
CA LYS A 259 15.83 3.32 -8.99
C LYS A 259 16.63 3.66 -10.24
N ARG A 260 16.65 2.77 -11.24
CA ARG A 260 17.34 3.03 -12.51
C ARG A 260 16.76 4.27 -13.21
N LYS A 261 15.43 4.41 -13.29
CA LYS A 261 14.78 5.60 -13.86
C LYS A 261 15.13 6.88 -13.10
N LEU A 262 15.20 6.83 -11.77
CA LEU A 262 15.65 7.95 -10.95
C LEU A 262 17.11 8.30 -11.29
N GLU A 263 18.01 7.32 -11.30
CA GLU A 263 19.44 7.51 -11.61
C GLU A 263 19.65 8.06 -13.02
N GLU A 264 18.96 7.53 -14.03
CA GLU A 264 18.96 8.03 -15.41
C GLU A 264 18.32 9.43 -15.53
N SER A 265 17.47 9.81 -14.59
CA SER A 265 16.86 11.15 -14.52
C SER A 265 17.72 12.16 -13.76
N ILE A 266 18.74 11.71 -13.02
CA ILE A 266 19.69 12.61 -12.37
C ILE A 266 20.70 13.09 -13.40
N GLN A 267 20.79 14.40 -13.58
CA GLN A 267 21.81 15.03 -14.39
C GLN A 267 22.71 15.88 -13.51
N LYS A 268 24.00 15.50 -13.46
CA LYS A 268 25.03 16.31 -12.80
C LYS A 268 25.43 17.45 -13.73
N VAL A 269 25.41 18.68 -13.22
CA VAL A 269 25.75 19.90 -13.98
C VAL A 269 26.63 20.80 -13.13
N GLU A 270 27.43 21.65 -13.77
CA GLU A 270 28.29 22.62 -13.08
C GLU A 270 28.00 24.07 -13.48
N THR A 271 27.21 24.28 -14.54
CA THR A 271 26.92 25.62 -15.07
C THR A 271 25.42 25.93 -15.15
N TRP A 272 25.11 27.23 -15.18
CA TRP A 272 23.74 27.73 -15.32
C TRP A 272 23.04 27.28 -16.62
N ASP A 273 23.77 27.22 -17.73
CA ASP A 273 23.20 26.83 -19.02
C ASP A 273 22.87 25.34 -19.07
N GLU A 274 23.77 24.48 -18.57
CA GLU A 274 23.49 23.04 -18.39
C GLU A 274 22.31 22.81 -17.45
N PHE A 275 22.21 23.60 -16.37
CA PHE A 275 21.10 23.53 -15.42
C PHE A 275 19.75 23.83 -16.10
N LYS A 276 19.65 24.91 -16.88
CA LYS A 276 18.42 25.26 -17.61
C LYS A 276 18.04 24.18 -18.62
N GLU A 277 19.02 23.63 -19.33
CA GLU A 277 18.76 22.56 -20.31
C GLU A 277 18.28 21.27 -19.61
N ALA A 278 18.91 20.90 -18.48
CA ALA A 278 18.49 19.75 -17.69
C ALA A 278 17.05 19.90 -17.16
N LEU A 279 16.67 21.10 -16.69
CA LEU A 279 15.30 21.41 -16.29
C LEU A 279 14.31 21.30 -17.47
N ARG A 280 14.69 21.80 -18.65
CA ARG A 280 13.87 21.69 -19.87
C ARG A 280 13.65 20.23 -20.27
N LEU A 281 14.66 19.38 -20.09
CA LEU A 281 14.61 17.94 -20.30
C LEU A 281 13.91 17.18 -19.15
N LYS A 282 13.34 17.89 -18.17
CA LYS A 282 12.63 17.34 -17.00
C LYS A 282 13.49 16.39 -16.16
N LYS A 283 14.79 16.69 -16.04
CA LYS A 283 15.73 15.96 -15.21
C LYS A 283 15.72 16.46 -13.77
N LEU A 284 16.06 15.57 -12.84
CA LEU A 284 16.48 15.93 -11.50
C LEU A 284 17.93 16.40 -11.58
N VAL A 285 18.24 17.60 -11.10
CA VAL A 285 19.54 18.21 -11.35
C VAL A 285 20.41 18.17 -10.10
N LEU A 286 21.62 17.63 -10.18
CA LEU A 286 22.61 17.66 -9.11
C LEU A 286 23.66 18.72 -9.44
N ALA A 287 23.70 19.82 -8.68
CA ALA A 287 24.55 20.97 -8.98
C ALA A 287 25.36 21.45 -7.76
N PRO A 288 26.58 21.99 -7.96
CA PRO A 288 27.38 22.54 -6.87
C PRO A 288 26.79 23.87 -6.40
N TRP A 289 26.47 23.99 -5.12
CA TRP A 289 25.73 25.12 -4.57
C TRP A 289 26.45 25.78 -3.38
N CYS A 290 26.32 27.11 -3.26
CA CYS A 290 26.93 27.92 -2.20
C CYS A 290 26.12 27.94 -0.89
N ASP A 291 24.95 27.31 -0.85
CA ASP A 291 24.06 27.24 0.33
C ASP A 291 23.62 28.61 0.84
N GLU A 292 23.21 29.48 -0.09
CA GLU A 292 22.71 30.82 0.22
C GLU A 292 21.27 31.00 -0.25
N VAL A 293 20.42 31.49 0.64
CA VAL A 293 18.98 31.66 0.42
C VAL A 293 18.68 32.62 -0.74
N GLU A 294 19.40 33.73 -0.84
CA GLU A 294 19.21 34.70 -1.94
C GLU A 294 19.48 34.06 -3.30
N VAL A 295 20.52 33.22 -3.41
CA VAL A 295 20.83 32.50 -4.64
C VAL A 295 19.74 31.48 -4.99
N GLU A 296 19.17 30.80 -3.99
CA GLU A 296 18.02 29.91 -4.25
C GLU A 296 16.79 30.66 -4.74
N ASN A 297 16.49 31.83 -4.16
CA ASN A 297 15.40 32.69 -4.61
C ASN A 297 15.62 33.17 -6.05
N ASP A 298 16.85 33.59 -6.39
CA ASP A 298 17.21 33.98 -7.76
C ASP A 298 17.04 32.82 -8.75
N VAL A 299 17.49 31.61 -8.40
CA VAL A 299 17.30 30.42 -9.23
C VAL A 299 15.81 30.17 -9.46
N LYS A 300 14.99 30.28 -8.42
CA LYS A 300 13.54 30.06 -8.49
C LYS A 300 12.85 31.07 -9.40
N GLU A 301 13.15 32.36 -9.28
CA GLU A 301 12.54 33.38 -10.14
C GLU A 301 13.03 33.26 -11.59
N ASN A 302 14.32 33.02 -11.82
CA ASN A 302 14.89 32.92 -13.17
C ASN A 302 14.52 31.64 -13.93
N THR A 303 13.95 30.64 -13.26
CA THR A 303 13.54 29.36 -13.87
C THR A 303 12.02 29.19 -13.94
N LYS A 304 11.28 30.21 -13.52
CA LYS A 304 9.83 30.28 -13.59
C LYS A 304 9.37 30.42 -15.04
N GLY A 305 8.52 29.50 -15.48
CA GLY A 305 7.91 29.52 -16.81
C GLY A 305 6.49 30.10 -16.79
N GLU A 306 5.91 30.38 -17.95
CA GLU A 306 4.53 30.90 -18.05
C GLU A 306 3.48 30.02 -17.34
N ASN A 307 3.72 28.70 -17.28
CA ASN A 307 2.85 27.72 -16.61
C ASN A 307 3.62 26.74 -15.71
N GLU A 308 4.85 27.08 -15.30
CA GLU A 308 5.73 26.16 -14.55
C GLU A 308 6.33 26.87 -13.33
N ALA A 309 6.25 26.21 -12.16
CA ALA A 309 6.90 26.70 -10.97
C ALA A 309 8.42 26.77 -11.15
N GLY A 310 9.03 27.78 -10.51
CA GLY A 310 10.48 27.90 -10.43
C GLY A 310 11.12 26.70 -9.74
N ALA A 311 12.31 26.31 -10.21
CA ALA A 311 13.09 25.27 -9.57
C ALA A 311 13.56 25.71 -8.18
N LYS A 312 13.64 24.76 -7.25
CA LYS A 312 14.10 24.98 -5.87
C LYS A 312 15.02 23.84 -5.43
N THR A 313 15.69 24.01 -4.30
CA THR A 313 16.40 22.90 -3.68
C THR A 313 15.40 21.84 -3.21
N LEU A 314 15.75 20.57 -3.40
CA LEU A 314 14.97 19.43 -2.91
C LEU A 314 15.61 18.89 -1.63
N CYS A 315 16.87 18.49 -1.72
CA CYS A 315 17.69 18.11 -0.59
C CYS A 315 19.18 18.12 -0.96
N THR A 316 20.02 18.24 0.06
CA THR A 316 21.44 17.92 -0.04
C THR A 316 21.61 16.42 0.21
N PRO A 317 22.17 15.62 -0.73
CA PRO A 317 22.44 14.21 -0.46
C PRO A 317 23.44 14.05 0.70
N PHE A 318 23.21 13.07 1.57
CA PHE A 318 24.16 12.74 2.63
C PHE A 318 25.48 12.21 2.08
N GLU A 319 25.42 11.33 1.07
CA GLU A 319 26.58 10.88 0.32
C GLU A 319 26.88 11.91 -0.78
N GLN A 320 27.91 12.73 -0.54
CA GLN A 320 28.34 13.77 -1.45
C GLN A 320 29.35 13.21 -2.47
N PRO A 321 29.19 13.47 -3.77
CA PRO A 321 30.30 13.35 -4.70
C PRO A 321 31.45 14.26 -4.27
N GLU A 322 32.67 13.91 -4.69
CA GLU A 322 33.83 14.77 -4.45
C GLU A 322 33.55 16.20 -4.95
N LEU A 323 33.84 17.18 -4.10
CA LEU A 323 33.73 18.60 -4.39
C LEU A 323 35.13 19.18 -4.34
N ARG A 324 35.66 19.58 -5.51
CA ARG A 324 36.99 20.18 -5.61
C ARG A 324 36.95 21.59 -5.00
N GLU A 325 38.04 22.02 -4.37
CA GLU A 325 38.11 23.34 -3.71
C GLU A 325 37.88 24.52 -4.67
N ASP A 326 38.20 24.35 -5.95
CA ASP A 326 37.99 25.33 -7.02
C ASP A 326 36.57 25.32 -7.61
N THR A 327 35.69 24.44 -7.12
CA THR A 327 34.33 24.30 -7.67
C THR A 327 33.49 25.52 -7.31
N LEU A 328 32.92 26.16 -8.34
CA LEU A 328 32.04 27.31 -8.17
C LEU A 328 30.57 26.88 -8.15
N CYS A 329 29.74 27.70 -7.51
CA CYS A 329 28.30 27.56 -7.50
C CYS A 329 27.76 27.78 -8.90
N PHE A 330 26.96 26.82 -9.38
CA PHE A 330 26.43 26.81 -10.74
C PHE A 330 25.63 28.08 -11.12
N ALA A 331 25.04 28.75 -10.13
CA ALA A 331 24.18 29.92 -10.32
C ALA A 331 24.87 31.26 -10.02
N SER A 332 25.65 31.35 -8.94
CA SER A 332 26.21 32.63 -8.46
C SER A 332 27.69 32.84 -8.76
N GLY A 333 28.41 31.79 -9.15
CA GLY A 333 29.87 31.84 -9.33
C GLY A 333 30.69 31.96 -8.04
N LYS A 334 30.04 31.97 -6.86
CA LYS A 334 30.71 31.91 -5.55
C LYS A 334 31.30 30.52 -5.29
N PRO A 335 32.25 30.33 -4.35
CA PRO A 335 32.70 29.00 -3.98
C PRO A 335 31.54 28.08 -3.55
N ALA A 336 31.48 26.87 -4.13
CA ALA A 336 30.48 25.88 -3.76
C ALA A 336 30.81 25.25 -2.41
N LYS A 337 29.77 24.93 -1.63
CA LYS A 337 29.91 24.25 -0.33
C LYS A 337 29.51 22.79 -0.39
N LYS A 338 28.56 22.45 -1.27
CA LYS A 338 27.97 21.11 -1.38
C LYS A 338 27.29 20.90 -2.72
N TRP A 339 27.18 19.65 -3.14
CA TRP A 339 26.25 19.24 -4.18
C TRP A 339 24.84 19.20 -3.63
N THR A 340 23.86 19.70 -4.37
CA THR A 340 22.45 19.73 -3.95
C THR A 340 21.56 19.34 -5.11
N TYR A 341 20.49 18.60 -4.81
CA TYR A 341 19.47 18.28 -5.78
C TYR A 341 18.52 19.45 -5.97
N TRP A 342 18.24 19.76 -7.22
CA TRP A 342 17.36 20.82 -7.68
C TRP A 342 16.32 20.24 -8.63
N GLY A 343 15.14 20.83 -8.62
CA GLY A 343 14.11 20.49 -9.57
C GLY A 343 12.86 21.34 -9.37
N ARG A 344 11.89 21.11 -10.25
CA ARG A 344 10.54 21.62 -10.06
C ARG A 344 9.80 20.63 -9.16
N SER A 345 9.14 21.12 -8.11
CA SER A 345 8.32 20.28 -7.25
C SER A 345 6.86 20.32 -7.68
N TYR A 346 6.13 19.26 -7.32
CA TYR A 346 4.68 19.21 -7.34
C TYR A 346 4.04 20.38 -6.59
#